data_AF-A0A8J2X203-F1
#
_entry.id   AF-A0A8J2X203-F1
#
_cell.length_a   1.000
_cell.length_b   1.000
_cell.length_c   1.000
_cell.angle_alpha   90.00
_cell.angle_beta   90.00
_cell.angle_gamma   90.00
#
_symmetry.space_group_name_H-M   'P 1'
#
loop_
_entity.id
_entity.type
_entity.pdbx_description
1 polymer ?
#
loop_
_entity_poly.entity_id
_entity_poly.type
_entity_poly.pdbx_seq_one_letter_code
_entity_poly.pdbx_strand_id
1 'polypeptide(L)'
;MRHAAALLCLVVAQVNALAKSTLGNTTVYQTLPRLECSKETDTNKAADVRAEPIILFVHVFKAAGSSVRGIFRRYAEKCNKRWACLVQCQKGGSPRGATVPCRLRDMVNLNRRLVMGEDGRRNPRTENLGALSHIVGGHFHYGMHMLVPQGRKYFYVTVVREPLSTWISGMRYHDKSLKTVSDVRNAAEKFLPRGSNRFYQNGLTYLGAVDGLPLGRKAPMPEKLVSALSNLEDVLVVGVVESWPTTIDLLQAMLDPTDQAPYMWDRYRDSARKKNTASKSLSSVDIVRDLRGDGYWADIRRFLLFENAFYAAALARHALACKHVLGDDCRLRRQGGLGVLLNASLLAPDLLPSGDIDAASLVNSQPEKPRVSPVAVASAHAVLAEAKRQRAVRDKQRKNRKKKKKLLPVTEQL
;
A
#
# COMPACT_ATOMS: atom_id res chain seq x y z
N MET A 1 -23.27 11.99 -17.58
CA MET A 1 -24.05 11.12 -16.67
C MET A 1 -23.33 9.83 -16.23
N ARG A 2 -22.80 8.97 -17.12
CA ARG A 2 -22.15 7.69 -16.72
C ARG A 2 -20.94 7.83 -15.78
N HIS A 3 -20.17 8.90 -15.88
CA HIS A 3 -19.03 9.15 -14.98
C HIS A 3 -19.46 9.66 -13.60
N ALA A 4 -20.58 10.38 -13.51
CA ALA A 4 -21.12 10.86 -12.24
C ALA A 4 -21.65 9.69 -11.39
N ALA A 5 -22.36 8.72 -12.00
CA ALA A 5 -22.81 7.52 -11.29
C ALA A 5 -21.64 6.65 -10.80
N ALA A 6 -20.58 6.50 -11.60
CA ALA A 6 -19.38 5.77 -11.19
C ALA A 6 -18.64 6.46 -10.03
N LEU A 7 -18.56 7.80 -10.07
CA LEU A 7 -17.97 8.61 -9.00
C LEU A 7 -18.82 8.53 -7.72
N LEU A 8 -20.15 8.63 -7.83
CA LEU A 8 -21.08 8.52 -6.71
C LEU A 8 -21.01 7.13 -6.05
N CYS A 9 -20.96 6.06 -6.84
CA CYS A 9 -20.75 4.71 -6.31
C CYS A 9 -19.38 4.56 -5.63
N LEU A 10 -18.34 5.23 -6.12
CA LEU A 10 -17.02 5.22 -5.50
C LEU A 10 -17.04 5.93 -4.14
N VAL A 11 -17.69 7.10 -4.07
CA VAL A 11 -17.85 7.90 -2.85
C VAL A 11 -18.70 7.14 -1.83
N VAL A 12 -19.82 6.56 -2.24
CA VAL A 12 -20.68 5.73 -1.37
C VAL A 12 -19.95 4.47 -0.90
N ALA A 13 -19.12 3.85 -1.74
CA ALA A 13 -18.29 2.72 -1.32
C ALA A 13 -17.19 3.15 -0.34
N GLN A 14 -16.56 4.31 -0.54
CA GLN A 14 -15.58 4.86 0.40
C GLN A 14 -16.21 5.19 1.74
N VAL A 15 -17.36 5.88 1.77
CA VAL A 15 -18.05 6.24 3.01
C VAL A 15 -18.49 4.98 3.76
N ASN A 16 -19.02 3.97 3.07
CA ASN A 16 -19.41 2.70 3.70
C ASN A 16 -18.21 1.86 4.17
N ALA A 17 -17.09 1.85 3.43
CA ALA A 17 -15.88 1.16 3.84
C ALA A 17 -15.24 1.83 5.06
N LEU A 18 -15.15 3.16 5.07
CA LEU A 18 -14.72 3.94 6.24
C LEU A 18 -15.61 3.63 7.45
N ALA A 19 -16.94 3.69 7.30
CA ALA A 19 -17.88 3.47 8.39
C ALA A 19 -17.83 2.03 8.96
N LYS A 20 -17.71 1.01 8.09
CA LYS A 20 -17.57 -0.39 8.53
C LYS A 20 -16.21 -0.66 9.21
N SER A 21 -15.14 -0.08 8.67
CA SER A 21 -13.79 -0.19 9.24
C SER A 21 -13.73 0.37 10.66
N THR A 22 -14.45 1.45 10.98
CA THR A 22 -14.41 2.08 12.30
C THR A 22 -15.09 1.27 13.42
N LEU A 23 -16.12 0.47 13.11
CA LEU A 23 -16.91 -0.23 14.14
C LEU A 23 -16.40 -1.66 14.45
N GLY A 24 -15.73 -2.33 13.51
CA GLY A 24 -15.22 -3.68 13.69
C GLY A 24 -13.77 -3.79 14.16
N ASN A 25 -12.94 -2.74 13.97
CA ASN A 25 -11.49 -2.83 14.16
C ASN A 25 -10.95 -2.19 15.44
N THR A 26 -11.80 -1.63 16.30
CA THR A 26 -11.34 -1.09 17.59
C THR A 26 -10.66 -2.16 18.45
N THR A 27 -11.16 -3.39 18.41
CA THR A 27 -10.56 -4.55 19.10
C THR A 27 -9.18 -4.93 18.54
N VAL A 28 -8.96 -4.77 17.23
CA VAL A 28 -7.68 -5.08 16.57
C VAL A 28 -6.55 -4.16 17.08
N TYR A 29 -6.87 -2.89 17.36
CA TYR A 29 -5.88 -1.94 17.89
C TYR A 29 -5.71 -2.02 19.41
N GLN A 30 -6.70 -2.54 20.14
CA GLN A 30 -6.60 -2.73 21.60
C GLN A 30 -5.53 -3.76 22.00
N THR A 31 -5.25 -4.72 21.12
CA THR A 31 -4.20 -5.73 21.32
C THR A 31 -3.32 -5.78 20.10
N LEU A 32 -2.62 -4.65 19.82
CA LEU A 32 -1.60 -4.67 18.79
C LEU A 32 -0.64 -5.84 19.06
N PRO A 33 -0.54 -6.81 18.15
CA PRO A 33 0.38 -7.91 18.30
C PRO A 33 1.80 -7.38 18.36
N ARG A 34 2.55 -7.89 19.34
CA ARG A 34 3.88 -7.38 19.66
C ARG A 34 4.93 -8.35 19.17
N LEU A 35 5.92 -7.84 18.45
CA LEU A 35 7.15 -8.55 18.15
C LEU A 35 8.24 -8.01 19.07
N GLU A 36 8.11 -8.25 20.38
CA GLU A 36 8.87 -7.55 21.42
C GLU A 36 10.38 -7.69 21.24
N CYS A 37 11.08 -6.61 21.58
CA CYS A 37 12.52 -6.55 21.50
C CYS A 37 13.14 -7.29 22.69
N SER A 38 13.77 -8.45 22.45
CA SER A 38 14.59 -9.11 23.45
C SER A 38 16.07 -8.91 23.15
N LYS A 39 16.82 -8.47 24.15
CA LYS A 39 18.29 -8.33 24.10
C LYS A 39 18.99 -9.63 24.50
N GLU A 40 18.29 -10.57 25.12
CA GLU A 40 18.86 -11.80 25.66
C GLU A 40 19.37 -12.71 24.54
N THR A 41 20.52 -13.30 24.78
CA THR A 41 21.26 -14.12 23.80
C THR A 41 20.79 -15.57 23.73
N ASP A 42 19.71 -15.94 24.43
CA ASP A 42 19.29 -17.33 24.68
C ASP A 42 19.37 -18.28 23.47
N THR A 43 19.83 -19.49 23.77
CA THR A 43 20.44 -20.42 22.82
C THR A 43 19.44 -21.26 22.02
N ASN A 44 18.13 -21.19 22.30
CA ASN A 44 17.09 -22.03 21.66
C ASN A 44 16.12 -21.31 20.70
N LYS A 45 16.53 -20.17 20.15
CA LYS A 45 15.70 -19.24 19.35
C LYS A 45 15.05 -19.76 18.06
N ALA A 46 15.36 -20.96 17.58
CA ALA A 46 14.72 -21.49 16.36
C ALA A 46 13.28 -21.95 16.62
N ALA A 47 13.00 -22.52 17.81
CA ALA A 47 11.65 -22.87 18.24
C ALA A 47 10.82 -21.60 18.51
N ASP A 48 11.44 -20.58 19.13
CA ASP A 48 10.81 -19.30 19.47
C ASP A 48 10.29 -18.55 18.24
N VAL A 49 11.00 -18.62 17.10
CA VAL A 49 10.56 -17.93 15.87
C VAL A 49 9.16 -18.37 15.45
N ARG A 50 8.83 -19.66 15.58
CA ARG A 50 7.52 -20.19 15.14
C ARG A 50 6.38 -19.82 16.10
N ALA A 51 6.70 -19.59 17.37
CA ALA A 51 5.72 -19.14 18.38
C ALA A 51 5.41 -17.65 18.23
N GLU A 52 6.36 -16.85 17.76
CA GLU A 52 6.18 -15.43 17.51
C GLU A 52 5.43 -15.13 16.20
N PRO A 53 4.66 -14.02 16.15
CA PRO A 53 4.03 -13.60 14.91
C PRO A 53 5.03 -13.17 13.84
N ILE A 54 4.62 -13.25 12.58
CA ILE A 54 5.41 -12.76 11.44
C ILE A 54 4.85 -11.45 10.88
N ILE A 55 5.74 -10.51 10.58
CA ILE A 55 5.40 -9.24 9.94
C ILE A 55 5.68 -9.33 8.45
N LEU A 56 4.68 -8.98 7.64
CA LEU A 56 4.73 -8.95 6.19
C LEU A 56 4.66 -7.50 5.71
N PHE A 57 5.82 -6.93 5.36
CA PHE A 57 5.91 -5.56 4.88
C PHE A 57 5.77 -5.46 3.36
N VAL A 58 4.61 -5.00 2.90
CA VAL A 58 4.32 -4.72 1.49
C VAL A 58 4.90 -3.35 1.14
N HIS A 59 6.01 -3.32 0.40
CA HIS A 59 6.63 -2.06 -0.01
C HIS A 59 5.98 -1.51 -1.29
N VAL A 60 5.12 -0.50 -1.11
CA VAL A 60 4.63 0.34 -2.21
C VAL A 60 5.77 1.16 -2.80
N PHE A 61 5.96 1.05 -4.12
CA PHE A 61 7.05 1.73 -4.81
C PHE A 61 7.03 3.24 -4.59
N LYS A 62 8.20 3.79 -4.25
CA LYS A 62 8.44 5.22 -3.95
C LYS A 62 7.66 5.80 -2.77
N ALA A 63 7.11 4.95 -1.90
CA ALA A 63 6.49 5.33 -0.63
C ALA A 63 7.45 5.10 0.57
N ALA A 64 8.67 5.64 0.48
CA ALA A 64 9.71 5.57 1.52
C ALA A 64 10.11 4.16 2.01
N GLY A 65 9.77 3.07 1.33
CA GLY A 65 10.03 1.75 1.91
C GLY A 65 11.50 1.35 1.95
N SER A 66 12.43 2.05 1.29
CA SER A 66 13.86 1.87 1.60
C SER A 66 14.19 2.25 3.06
N SER A 67 13.55 3.28 3.59
CA SER A 67 13.68 3.68 4.99
C SER A 67 13.07 2.62 5.91
N VAL A 68 11.86 2.15 5.58
CA VAL A 68 11.16 1.11 6.37
C VAL A 68 11.92 -0.22 6.38
N ARG A 69 12.47 -0.66 5.24
CA ARG A 69 13.36 -1.83 5.21
C ARG A 69 14.60 -1.64 6.07
N GLY A 70 15.16 -0.43 6.09
CA GLY A 70 16.26 -0.07 6.99
C GLY A 70 15.88 -0.14 8.48
N ILE A 71 14.65 0.26 8.83
CA ILE A 71 14.09 0.13 10.18
C ILE A 71 14.00 -1.35 10.54
N PHE A 72 13.29 -2.16 9.76
CA PHE A 72 13.12 -3.59 10.06
C PHE A 72 14.42 -4.36 10.12
N ARG A 73 15.37 -4.06 9.23
CA ARG A 73 16.70 -4.68 9.27
C ARG A 73 17.44 -4.33 10.58
N ARG A 74 17.49 -3.04 10.96
CA ARG A 74 18.15 -2.61 12.21
C ARG A 74 17.44 -3.16 13.43
N TYR A 75 16.11 -3.20 13.40
CA TYR A 75 15.29 -3.78 14.45
C TYR A 75 15.68 -5.26 14.64
N ALA A 76 15.75 -6.03 13.55
CA ALA A 76 16.21 -7.41 13.60
C ALA A 76 17.63 -7.57 14.15
N GLU A 77 18.58 -6.72 13.74
CA GLU A 77 19.96 -6.73 14.25
C GLU A 77 20.03 -6.42 15.76
N LYS A 78 19.23 -5.47 16.25
CA LYS A 78 19.28 -4.99 17.65
C LYS A 78 18.46 -5.85 18.61
N CYS A 79 17.30 -6.29 18.17
CA CYS A 79 16.32 -7.03 18.96
C CYS A 79 16.38 -8.53 18.70
N ASN A 80 17.46 -8.99 18.06
CA ASN A 80 17.71 -10.41 17.79
C ASN A 80 16.53 -11.09 17.06
N LYS A 81 15.93 -10.36 16.11
CA LYS A 81 14.91 -10.90 15.21
C LYS A 81 15.55 -11.31 13.88
N ARG A 82 14.73 -11.92 13.02
CA ARG A 82 15.13 -12.38 11.70
C ARG A 82 14.40 -11.58 10.63
N TRP A 83 15.15 -11.05 9.69
CA TRP A 83 14.65 -10.21 8.61
C TRP A 83 15.01 -10.83 7.26
N ALA A 84 14.09 -10.78 6.30
CA ALA A 84 14.35 -11.14 4.91
C ALA A 84 13.78 -10.08 3.96
N CYS A 85 14.67 -9.48 3.15
CA CYS A 85 14.28 -8.52 2.13
C CYS A 85 14.05 -9.20 0.77
N LEU A 86 12.83 -9.13 0.24
CA LEU A 86 12.50 -9.61 -1.10
C LEU A 86 12.49 -8.49 -2.14
N VAL A 87 13.06 -8.75 -3.31
CA VAL A 87 13.03 -7.84 -4.46
C VAL A 87 12.74 -8.59 -5.74
N GLN A 88 12.35 -7.86 -6.80
CA GLN A 88 12.17 -8.42 -8.14
C GLN A 88 11.22 -9.64 -8.17
N CYS A 89 10.14 -9.59 -7.39
CA CYS A 89 9.13 -10.63 -7.31
C CYS A 89 8.33 -10.72 -8.61
N GLN A 90 8.43 -11.85 -9.30
CA GLN A 90 7.59 -12.16 -10.46
C GLN A 90 6.19 -12.54 -9.97
N LYS A 91 5.16 -12.11 -10.72
CA LYS A 91 3.75 -12.42 -10.41
C LYS A 91 3.39 -12.15 -8.94
N GLY A 92 3.93 -11.05 -8.42
CA GLY A 92 3.67 -10.59 -7.06
C GLY A 92 4.31 -11.38 -5.94
N GLY A 93 5.12 -12.40 -6.24
CA GLY A 93 5.80 -13.20 -5.23
C GLY A 93 5.01 -14.42 -4.75
N SER A 94 3.81 -14.67 -5.31
CA SER A 94 3.05 -15.88 -4.99
C SER A 94 3.93 -17.13 -5.16
N PRO A 95 4.05 -17.99 -4.13
CA PRO A 95 4.88 -19.18 -4.17
C PRO A 95 4.50 -20.10 -5.33
N ARG A 96 5.51 -20.77 -5.91
CA ARG A 96 5.35 -21.73 -7.01
C ARG A 96 6.12 -22.99 -6.63
N GLY A 97 5.42 -23.92 -5.99
CA GLY A 97 6.06 -25.11 -5.39
C GLY A 97 7.00 -24.71 -4.25
N ALA A 98 8.19 -25.32 -4.21
CA ALA A 98 9.14 -25.17 -3.12
C ALA A 98 9.85 -23.80 -3.05
N THR A 99 9.67 -22.92 -4.03
CA THR A 99 10.35 -21.61 -4.06
C THR A 99 9.40 -20.44 -4.28
N VAL A 100 9.81 -19.29 -3.74
CA VAL A 100 9.16 -18.00 -3.96
C VAL A 100 9.81 -17.35 -5.19
N PRO A 101 9.06 -16.89 -6.20
CA PRO A 101 9.61 -16.29 -7.41
C PRO A 101 10.08 -14.84 -7.18
N CYS A 102 10.87 -14.63 -6.14
CA CYS A 102 11.46 -13.37 -5.71
C CYS A 102 12.96 -13.56 -5.53
N ARG A 103 13.74 -12.49 -5.66
CA ARG A 103 15.15 -12.50 -5.29
C ARG A 103 15.30 -12.05 -3.84
N LEU A 104 16.04 -12.82 -3.05
CA LEU A 104 16.47 -12.40 -1.72
C LEU A 104 17.59 -11.36 -1.88
N ARG A 105 17.39 -10.15 -1.35
CA ARG A 105 18.36 -9.05 -1.39
C ARG A 105 19.32 -9.10 -0.21
N ASP A 106 18.77 -9.23 0.99
CA ASP A 106 19.50 -9.24 2.25
C ASP A 106 18.70 -9.99 3.33
N MET A 107 19.42 -10.54 4.30
CA MET A 107 18.86 -11.30 5.42
C MET A 107 19.64 -11.04 6.70
N VAL A 108 18.92 -10.93 7.82
CA VAL A 108 19.51 -10.91 9.17
C VAL A 108 19.15 -12.22 9.85
N ASN A 109 20.17 -13.01 10.22
CA ASN A 109 20.01 -14.22 11.02
C ASN A 109 20.22 -13.91 12.52
N LEU A 110 19.88 -14.86 13.40
CA LEU A 110 19.98 -14.68 14.86
C LEU A 110 21.40 -14.40 15.35
N ASN A 111 22.41 -14.89 14.62
CA ASN A 111 23.82 -14.60 14.91
C ASN A 111 24.22 -13.16 14.53
N ARG A 112 23.25 -12.28 14.23
CA ARG A 112 23.40 -10.88 13.80
C ARG A 112 24.28 -10.67 12.57
N ARG A 113 24.68 -11.75 11.88
CA ARG A 113 25.41 -11.67 10.62
C ARG A 113 24.41 -11.34 9.52
N LEU A 114 24.71 -10.25 8.80
CA LEU A 114 24.10 -9.99 7.51
C LEU A 114 24.60 -11.09 6.56
N VAL A 115 23.73 -12.07 6.27
CA VAL A 115 24.04 -13.06 5.25
C VAL A 115 23.53 -12.49 3.95
N MET A 116 24.44 -11.87 3.20
CA MET A 116 24.27 -11.76 1.76
C MET A 116 24.29 -13.20 1.24
N GLY A 117 23.25 -13.63 0.51
CA GLY A 117 23.29 -14.98 -0.07
C GLY A 117 24.57 -15.14 -0.88
N GLU A 118 25.39 -16.14 -0.54
CA GLU A 118 26.74 -16.35 -1.10
C GLU A 118 26.74 -16.42 -2.63
N ASP A 119 25.59 -16.74 -3.24
CA ASP A 119 25.39 -16.77 -4.69
C ASP A 119 24.51 -15.64 -5.25
N GLY A 120 24.38 -14.52 -4.52
CA GLY A 120 23.77 -13.28 -4.98
C GLY A 120 22.49 -13.46 -5.82
N ARG A 121 21.31 -13.46 -5.17
CA ARG A 121 19.96 -13.41 -5.79
C ARG A 121 19.33 -14.77 -6.17
N ARG A 122 19.44 -15.80 -5.33
CA ARG A 122 18.61 -17.01 -5.46
C ARG A 122 17.17 -16.77 -4.99
N ASN A 123 16.24 -17.54 -5.57
CA ASN A 123 14.86 -17.62 -5.10
C ASN A 123 14.84 -18.32 -3.73
N PRO A 124 14.26 -17.72 -2.69
CA PRO A 124 14.22 -18.35 -1.37
C PRO A 124 13.25 -19.53 -1.39
N ARG A 125 13.56 -20.55 -0.57
CA ARG A 125 12.65 -21.67 -0.33
C ARG A 125 11.43 -21.19 0.47
N THR A 126 10.24 -21.60 0.04
CA THR A 126 8.94 -21.23 0.63
C THR A 126 8.91 -21.56 2.12
N GLU A 127 9.24 -22.81 2.46
CA GLU A 127 9.23 -23.34 3.84
C GLU A 127 10.12 -22.54 4.79
N ASN A 128 11.31 -22.18 4.33
CA ASN A 128 12.26 -21.43 5.15
C ASN A 128 11.79 -20.00 5.38
N LEU A 129 11.26 -19.34 4.36
CA LEU A 129 11.00 -17.90 4.46
C LEU A 129 9.92 -17.58 5.50
N GLY A 130 8.79 -18.29 5.47
CA GLY A 130 7.69 -18.04 6.41
C GLY A 130 7.83 -18.74 7.76
N ALA A 131 8.57 -19.85 7.86
CA ALA A 131 8.79 -20.52 9.15
C ALA A 131 9.98 -19.96 9.93
N LEU A 132 10.96 -19.38 9.25
CA LEU A 132 12.24 -18.99 9.84
C LEU A 132 12.47 -17.49 9.88
N SER A 133 11.50 -16.64 9.50
CA SER A 133 11.62 -15.18 9.59
C SER A 133 10.63 -14.61 10.60
N HIS A 134 11.02 -13.52 11.28
CA HIS A 134 10.10 -12.70 12.06
C HIS A 134 9.51 -11.58 11.20
N ILE A 135 10.28 -11.12 10.22
CA ILE A 135 9.88 -10.03 9.34
C ILE A 135 10.30 -10.37 7.90
N VAL A 136 9.35 -10.32 6.98
CA VAL A 136 9.59 -10.42 5.54
C VAL A 136 9.07 -9.15 4.89
N GLY A 137 9.92 -8.44 4.16
CA GLY A 137 9.53 -7.17 3.56
C GLY A 137 10.12 -6.95 2.18
N GLY A 138 9.40 -6.24 1.31
CA GLY A 138 9.88 -6.08 -0.05
C GLY A 138 8.83 -5.68 -1.06
N HIS A 139 9.24 -5.69 -2.33
CA HIS A 139 8.36 -5.41 -3.46
C HIS A 139 7.59 -6.68 -3.89
N PHE A 140 6.77 -7.20 -2.98
CA PHE A 140 5.80 -8.27 -3.23
C PHE A 140 4.37 -7.73 -3.11
N HIS A 141 3.40 -8.47 -3.64
CA HIS A 141 2.00 -8.08 -3.56
C HIS A 141 1.35 -8.69 -2.31
N TYR A 142 0.19 -8.17 -1.93
CA TYR A 142 -0.65 -8.77 -0.90
C TYR A 142 -0.89 -10.27 -1.20
N GLY A 143 -0.96 -11.09 -0.14
CA GLY A 143 -1.14 -12.54 -0.22
C GLY A 143 0.11 -13.38 0.08
N MET A 144 1.23 -12.74 0.47
CA MET A 144 2.41 -13.46 0.95
C MET A 144 2.21 -14.18 2.29
N HIS A 145 1.06 -14.00 2.95
CA HIS A 145 0.65 -14.80 4.09
C HIS A 145 0.56 -16.29 3.76
N MET A 146 0.42 -16.67 2.49
CA MET A 146 0.48 -18.07 2.04
C MET A 146 1.84 -18.74 2.33
N LEU A 147 2.89 -17.97 2.62
CA LEU A 147 4.17 -18.51 3.06
C LEU A 147 4.19 -18.88 4.55
N VAL A 148 3.26 -18.33 5.32
CA VAL A 148 3.23 -18.47 6.77
C VAL A 148 2.66 -19.84 7.13
N PRO A 149 3.37 -20.63 7.96
CA PRO A 149 2.87 -21.93 8.40
C PRO A 149 1.48 -21.83 9.03
N GLN A 150 0.67 -22.87 8.84
CA GLN A 150 -0.66 -22.94 9.44
C GLN A 150 -0.58 -22.77 10.97
N GLY A 151 -1.46 -21.95 11.53
CA GLY A 151 -1.50 -21.66 12.97
C GLY A 151 -0.58 -20.52 13.43
N ARG A 152 0.44 -20.14 12.63
CA ARG A 152 1.29 -18.99 12.98
C ARG A 152 0.60 -17.68 12.63
N LYS A 153 0.51 -16.77 13.60
CA LYS A 153 -0.09 -15.44 13.42
C LYS A 153 0.76 -14.58 12.50
N TYR A 154 0.13 -13.77 11.65
CA TYR A 154 0.83 -12.84 10.75
C TYR A 154 0.12 -11.49 10.70
N PHE A 155 0.89 -10.44 10.39
CA PHE A 155 0.38 -9.08 10.27
C PHE A 155 0.99 -8.38 9.07
N TYR A 156 0.14 -7.66 8.33
CA TYR A 156 0.61 -6.83 7.24
C TYR A 156 0.95 -5.42 7.72
N VAL A 157 2.03 -4.90 7.15
CA VAL A 157 2.44 -3.50 7.29
C VAL A 157 2.64 -2.94 5.89
N THR A 158 2.23 -1.70 5.68
CA THR A 158 2.52 -0.97 4.44
C THR A 158 2.80 0.49 4.74
N VAL A 159 3.44 1.18 3.80
CA VAL A 159 3.54 2.63 3.83
C VAL A 159 3.08 3.14 2.47
N VAL A 160 2.16 4.09 2.49
CA VAL A 160 1.64 4.76 1.30
C VAL A 160 2.17 6.18 1.20
N ARG A 161 2.06 6.75 0.02
CA ARG A 161 2.45 8.12 -0.28
C ARG A 161 1.42 8.72 -1.22
N GLU A 162 1.27 10.03 -1.16
CA GLU A 162 0.43 10.80 -2.06
C GLU A 162 0.68 10.37 -3.54
N PRO A 163 -0.37 9.98 -4.29
CA PRO A 163 -0.30 9.45 -5.66
C PRO A 163 0.52 10.25 -6.69
N LEU A 164 0.33 11.56 -6.80
CA LEU A 164 1.06 12.43 -7.73
C LEU A 164 2.54 12.53 -7.34
N SER A 165 2.82 12.72 -6.06
CA SER A 165 4.19 12.73 -5.51
C SER A 165 4.90 11.42 -5.79
N THR A 166 4.16 10.29 -5.68
CA THR A 166 4.65 8.96 -6.04
C THR A 166 4.93 8.85 -7.54
N TRP A 167 4.02 9.33 -8.38
CA TRP A 167 4.16 9.33 -9.83
C TRP A 167 5.34 10.17 -10.30
N ILE A 168 5.48 11.41 -9.83
CA ILE A 168 6.62 12.30 -10.08
C ILE A 168 7.93 11.65 -9.63
N SER A 169 7.95 11.06 -8.44
CA SER A 169 9.12 10.38 -7.91
C SER A 169 9.49 9.14 -8.73
N GLY A 170 8.49 8.47 -9.32
CA GLY A 170 8.65 7.37 -10.28
C GLY A 170 9.26 7.84 -11.60
N MET A 171 8.74 8.93 -12.19
CA MET A 171 9.29 9.52 -13.41
C MET A 171 10.77 9.86 -13.24
N ARG A 172 11.13 10.61 -12.20
CA ARG A 172 12.54 10.95 -11.88
C ARG A 172 13.39 9.74 -11.48
N TYR A 173 12.76 8.66 -11.02
CA TYR A 173 13.49 7.44 -10.73
C TYR A 173 13.95 6.75 -12.02
N HIS A 174 13.07 6.69 -13.02
CA HIS A 174 13.33 6.04 -14.31
C HIS A 174 14.07 6.92 -15.31
N ASP A 175 13.88 8.23 -15.24
CA ASP A 175 14.52 9.21 -16.10
C ASP A 175 15.29 10.22 -15.25
N LYS A 176 16.63 10.13 -15.31
CA LYS A 176 17.55 10.98 -14.57
C LYS A 176 17.78 12.34 -15.23
N SER A 177 17.29 12.54 -16.44
CA SER A 177 17.36 13.82 -17.14
C SER A 177 16.36 14.84 -16.57
N LEU A 178 15.31 14.39 -15.89
CA LEU A 178 14.28 15.24 -15.28
C LEU A 178 14.80 15.97 -14.02
N LYS A 179 15.54 17.06 -14.26
CA LYS A 179 16.29 17.79 -13.22
C LYS A 179 15.60 19.09 -12.80
N THR A 180 14.72 19.64 -13.63
CA THR A 180 13.97 20.88 -13.37
C THR A 180 12.46 20.63 -13.24
N VAL A 181 11.72 21.63 -12.76
CA VAL A 181 10.24 21.58 -12.72
C VAL A 181 9.69 21.44 -14.14
N SER A 182 10.21 22.24 -15.08
CA SER A 182 9.79 22.22 -16.48
C SER A 182 10.02 20.86 -17.15
N ASP A 183 11.17 20.20 -16.90
CA ASP A 183 11.42 18.85 -17.45
C ASP A 183 10.34 17.85 -17.02
N VAL A 184 10.00 17.87 -15.72
CA VAL A 184 9.00 16.97 -15.15
C VAL A 184 7.61 17.29 -15.70
N ARG A 185 7.29 18.58 -15.87
CA ARG A 185 6.04 19.03 -16.47
C ARG A 185 5.90 18.54 -17.91
N ASN A 186 6.89 18.81 -18.75
CA ASN A 186 6.91 18.38 -20.16
C ASN A 186 6.80 16.85 -20.27
N ALA A 187 7.45 16.11 -19.36
CA ALA A 187 7.30 14.66 -19.27
C ALA A 187 5.87 14.26 -18.87
N ALA A 188 5.28 14.89 -17.87
CA ALA A 188 3.91 14.63 -17.42
C ALA A 188 2.90 14.85 -18.56
N GLU A 189 3.00 15.98 -19.27
CA GLU A 189 2.17 16.31 -20.44
C GLU A 189 2.28 15.28 -21.55
N LYS A 190 3.47 14.71 -21.77
CA LYS A 190 3.67 13.65 -22.76
C LYS A 190 3.01 12.33 -22.35
N PHE A 191 2.91 12.04 -21.05
CA PHE A 191 2.41 10.75 -20.55
C PHE A 191 0.92 10.76 -20.20
N LEU A 192 0.34 11.89 -19.78
CA LEU A 192 -1.06 12.01 -19.40
C LEU A 192 -2.04 11.62 -20.53
N PRO A 193 -1.93 12.15 -21.77
CA PRO A 193 -2.86 11.82 -22.86
C PRO A 193 -2.78 10.34 -23.26
N ARG A 194 -1.63 9.71 -23.03
CA ARG A 194 -1.39 8.30 -23.37
C ARG A 194 -1.94 7.35 -22.31
N GLY A 195 -2.42 7.86 -21.18
CA GLY A 195 -2.81 7.06 -20.00
C GLY A 195 -1.67 6.14 -19.53
N SER A 196 -0.41 6.50 -19.79
CA SER A 196 0.71 5.59 -19.60
C SER A 196 1.07 5.50 -18.13
N ASN A 197 0.76 4.36 -17.52
CA ASN A 197 1.19 4.02 -16.16
C ASN A 197 2.64 3.49 -16.09
N ARG A 198 3.47 3.73 -17.13
CA ARG A 198 4.79 3.09 -17.25
C ARG A 198 5.69 3.34 -16.03
N PHE A 199 5.58 4.50 -15.41
CA PHE A 199 6.39 4.91 -14.25
C PHE A 199 5.62 4.81 -12.93
N TYR A 200 4.40 4.26 -12.99
CA TYR A 200 3.44 4.31 -11.91
C TYR A 200 3.01 2.89 -11.53
N GLN A 201 3.69 2.37 -10.51
CA GLN A 201 3.32 1.17 -9.76
C GLN A 201 3.19 1.61 -8.30
N ASN A 202 2.06 1.34 -7.67
CA ASN A 202 1.59 2.08 -6.50
C ASN A 202 0.65 1.20 -5.65
N GLY A 203 -0.14 1.82 -4.76
CA GLY A 203 -1.03 1.15 -3.82
C GLY A 203 -1.88 0.05 -4.47
N LEU A 204 -2.60 0.36 -5.56
CA LEU A 204 -3.47 -0.63 -6.21
C LEU A 204 -2.70 -1.78 -6.87
N THR A 205 -1.47 -1.54 -7.32
CA THR A 205 -0.64 -2.62 -7.87
C THR A 205 -0.24 -3.61 -6.79
N TYR A 206 0.22 -3.11 -5.63
CA TYR A 206 0.75 -3.98 -4.58
C TYR A 206 -0.34 -4.58 -3.69
N LEU A 207 -1.45 -3.87 -3.47
CA LEU A 207 -2.52 -4.32 -2.59
C LEU A 207 -3.75 -4.83 -3.35
N GLY A 208 -3.91 -4.56 -4.65
CA GLY A 208 -5.03 -5.08 -5.44
C GLY A 208 -4.86 -6.53 -5.92
N ALA A 209 -4.22 -7.39 -5.13
CA ALA A 209 -4.08 -8.82 -5.46
C ALA A 209 -5.33 -9.60 -5.03
N VAL A 210 -5.72 -10.60 -5.81
CA VAL A 210 -6.82 -11.52 -5.47
C VAL A 210 -6.22 -12.91 -5.32
N ASP A 211 -6.50 -13.57 -4.20
CA ASP A 211 -5.94 -14.88 -3.84
C ASP A 211 -4.40 -14.90 -3.92
N GLY A 212 -3.77 -13.80 -3.51
CA GLY A 212 -2.32 -13.60 -3.56
C GLY A 212 -1.70 -13.50 -4.95
N LEU A 213 -2.53 -13.45 -6.00
CA LEU A 213 -2.10 -13.21 -7.37
C LEU A 213 -2.38 -11.75 -7.77
N PRO A 214 -1.42 -11.08 -8.44
CA PRO A 214 -1.67 -9.76 -8.97
C PRO A 214 -2.83 -9.80 -9.95
N LEU A 215 -3.82 -8.93 -9.76
CA LEU A 215 -4.76 -8.60 -10.83
C LEU A 215 -3.91 -8.08 -12.01
N GLY A 216 -3.83 -8.88 -13.06
CA GLY A 216 -2.89 -8.64 -14.17
C GLY A 216 -2.98 -7.21 -14.71
N ARG A 217 -1.96 -6.74 -15.44
CA ARG A 217 -1.91 -5.35 -15.92
C ARG A 217 -3.18 -4.87 -16.64
N LYS A 218 -3.92 -5.80 -17.27
CA LYS A 218 -5.16 -5.56 -18.03
C LYS A 218 -6.44 -5.52 -17.18
N ALA A 219 -6.38 -5.86 -15.89
CA ALA A 219 -7.56 -5.78 -15.02
C ALA A 219 -8.03 -4.32 -14.90
N PRO A 220 -9.35 -4.05 -14.98
CA PRO A 220 -9.90 -2.71 -14.80
C PRO A 220 -9.48 -2.09 -13.46
N MET A 221 -9.18 -0.79 -13.47
CA MET A 221 -8.82 -0.06 -12.24
C MET A 221 -9.88 -0.11 -11.13
N PRO A 222 -11.20 -0.07 -11.42
CA PRO A 222 -12.21 -0.27 -10.37
C PRO A 222 -12.10 -1.61 -9.65
N GLU A 223 -11.84 -2.70 -10.38
CA GLU A 223 -11.68 -4.04 -9.78
C GLU A 223 -10.44 -4.08 -8.87
N LYS A 224 -9.33 -3.46 -9.32
CA LYS A 224 -8.12 -3.32 -8.50
C LYS A 224 -8.36 -2.49 -7.25
N LEU A 225 -9.13 -1.40 -7.35
CA LEU A 225 -9.50 -0.59 -6.19
C LEU A 225 -10.30 -1.39 -5.18
N VAL A 226 -11.35 -2.10 -5.61
CA VAL A 226 -12.17 -2.92 -4.71
C VAL A 226 -11.32 -3.96 -3.98
N SER A 227 -10.46 -4.67 -4.71
CA SER A 227 -9.55 -5.66 -4.12
C SER A 227 -8.54 -5.01 -3.16
N ALA A 228 -7.94 -3.88 -3.54
CA ALA A 228 -6.98 -3.19 -2.69
C ALA A 228 -7.60 -2.63 -1.42
N LEU A 229 -8.82 -2.08 -1.49
CA LEU A 229 -9.56 -1.63 -0.31
C LEU A 229 -9.88 -2.80 0.61
N SER A 230 -10.33 -3.93 0.06
CA SER A 230 -10.57 -5.14 0.85
C SER A 230 -9.30 -5.62 1.56
N ASN A 231 -8.18 -5.70 0.85
CA ASN A 231 -6.91 -6.16 1.43
C ASN A 231 -6.30 -5.14 2.41
N LEU A 232 -6.57 -3.85 2.22
CA LEU A 232 -6.18 -2.79 3.16
C LEU A 232 -6.82 -3.00 4.53
N GLU A 233 -7.99 -3.66 4.58
CA GLU A 233 -8.66 -3.92 5.85
C GLU A 233 -7.83 -4.82 6.78
N ASP A 234 -7.08 -5.75 6.20
CA ASP A 234 -6.19 -6.70 6.87
C ASP A 234 -4.80 -6.12 7.19
N VAL A 235 -4.52 -4.89 6.76
CA VAL A 235 -3.25 -4.22 7.03
C VAL A 235 -3.32 -3.55 8.39
N LEU A 236 -2.55 -4.10 9.33
CA LEU A 236 -2.50 -3.65 10.72
C LEU A 236 -1.92 -2.24 10.86
N VAL A 237 -0.80 -1.97 10.19
CA VAL A 237 -0.17 -0.65 10.19
C VAL A 237 -0.07 -0.12 8.77
N VAL A 238 -0.80 0.96 8.51
CA VAL A 238 -0.70 1.75 7.30
C VAL A 238 0.03 3.04 7.64
N GLY A 239 1.30 3.12 7.27
CA GLY A 239 2.08 4.35 7.38
C GLY A 239 1.85 5.30 6.21
N VAL A 240 2.17 6.57 6.41
CA VAL A 240 2.00 7.65 5.42
C VAL A 240 3.29 8.45 5.37
N VAL A 241 3.87 8.62 4.17
CA VAL A 241 5.13 9.36 3.99
C VAL A 241 5.01 10.82 4.46
N GLU A 242 3.87 11.44 4.19
CA GLU A 242 3.54 12.81 4.56
C GLU A 242 3.33 12.96 6.08
N SER A 243 3.06 11.87 6.79
CA SER A 243 2.98 11.78 8.26
C SER A 243 4.05 10.84 8.82
N TRP A 244 5.30 11.09 8.41
CA TRP A 244 6.40 10.18 8.75
C TRP A 244 6.64 10.03 10.26
N PRO A 245 6.65 11.09 11.10
CA PRO A 245 6.84 10.93 12.54
C PRO A 245 5.80 9.99 13.16
N THR A 246 4.52 10.18 12.86
CA THR A 246 3.45 9.28 13.31
C THR A 246 3.61 7.87 12.77
N THR A 247 4.07 7.73 11.53
CA THR A 247 4.39 6.39 10.97
C THR A 247 5.48 5.69 11.77
N ILE A 248 6.51 6.41 12.21
CA ILE A 248 7.55 5.86 13.09
C ILE A 248 6.98 5.48 14.45
N ASP A 249 6.17 6.36 15.05
CA ASP A 249 5.57 6.12 16.37
C ASP A 249 4.65 4.88 16.34
N LEU A 250 3.86 4.68 15.28
CA LEU A 250 3.05 3.47 15.09
C LEU A 250 3.89 2.20 14.92
N LEU A 251 4.98 2.27 14.14
CA LEU A 251 5.90 1.14 13.99
C LEU A 251 6.59 0.79 15.31
N GLN A 252 6.97 1.81 16.11
CA GLN A 252 7.55 1.59 17.43
C GLN A 252 6.53 0.95 18.37
N ALA A 253 5.29 1.44 18.44
CA ALA A 253 4.27 0.84 19.29
C ALA A 253 4.02 -0.66 18.98
N MET A 254 4.16 -1.07 17.72
CA MET A 254 4.03 -2.47 17.29
C MET A 254 5.28 -3.31 17.58
N LEU A 255 6.48 -2.75 17.38
CA LEU A 255 7.74 -3.50 17.45
C LEU A 255 8.40 -3.42 18.83
N ASP A 256 8.46 -2.23 19.41
CA ASP A 256 9.24 -1.90 20.60
C ASP A 256 8.41 -1.04 21.57
N PRO A 257 7.28 -1.56 22.07
CA PRO A 257 6.37 -0.79 22.94
C PRO A 257 6.98 -0.42 24.29
N THR A 258 8.02 -1.14 24.72
CA THR A 258 8.77 -0.90 25.96
C THR A 258 10.02 -0.05 25.74
N ASP A 259 10.21 0.49 24.53
CA ASP A 259 11.33 1.37 24.17
C ASP A 259 12.70 0.80 24.56
N GLN A 260 12.94 -0.48 24.24
CA GLN A 260 14.20 -1.16 24.51
C GLN A 260 15.32 -0.69 23.59
N ALA A 261 15.01 -0.07 22.44
CA ALA A 261 15.98 0.40 21.48
C ALA A 261 15.73 1.87 21.03
N PRO A 262 15.71 2.85 21.96
CA PRO A 262 15.28 4.23 21.71
C PRO A 262 16.10 4.92 20.61
N TYR A 263 17.43 4.80 20.68
CA TYR A 263 18.35 5.40 19.72
C TYR A 263 18.13 4.97 18.26
N MET A 264 17.54 3.79 18.03
CA MET A 264 17.18 3.36 16.69
C MET A 264 16.05 4.21 16.12
N TRP A 265 15.03 4.48 16.92
CA TRP A 265 13.82 5.19 16.51
C TRP A 265 14.08 6.67 16.28
N ASP A 266 14.84 7.32 17.17
CA ASP A 266 15.16 8.75 17.08
C ASP A 266 15.84 9.13 15.77
N ARG A 267 16.73 8.26 15.28
CA ARG A 267 17.39 8.41 13.98
C ARG A 267 16.40 8.55 12.82
N TYR A 268 15.24 7.89 12.90
CA TYR A 268 14.23 7.91 11.85
C TYR A 268 13.14 8.96 12.05
N ARG A 269 12.95 9.44 13.29
CA ARG A 269 12.12 10.60 13.59
C ARG A 269 12.74 11.89 13.08
N ASP A 270 14.05 12.05 13.29
CA ASP A 270 14.79 13.24 12.89
C ASP A 270 14.94 13.30 11.36
N SER A 271 14.16 14.17 10.73
CA SER A 271 14.19 14.41 9.30
C SER A 271 15.50 15.06 8.84
N ALA A 272 16.19 15.80 9.70
CA ALA A 272 17.49 16.42 9.38
C ALA A 272 18.60 15.36 9.25
N ARG A 273 18.47 14.23 9.95
CA ARG A 273 19.41 13.09 9.85
C ARG A 273 19.10 12.15 8.69
N LYS A 274 18.00 12.35 7.96
CA LYS A 274 17.74 11.56 6.74
C LYS A 274 18.71 12.00 5.64
N LYS A 275 19.65 11.10 5.31
CA LYS A 275 20.43 11.20 4.06
C LYS A 275 19.49 11.03 2.87
N ASN A 276 18.84 12.11 2.45
CA ASN A 276 18.06 12.12 1.22
C ASN A 276 19.06 12.14 0.06
N THR A 277 19.22 11.02 -0.62
CA THR A 277 20.14 10.89 -1.77
C THR A 277 19.58 11.48 -3.06
N ALA A 278 18.32 11.94 -3.05
CA ALA A 278 17.77 12.73 -4.14
C ALA A 278 18.48 14.10 -4.16
N SER A 279 18.86 14.59 -5.35
CA SER A 279 19.48 15.92 -5.46
C SER A 279 18.56 16.95 -4.79
N LYS A 280 19.13 17.75 -3.89
CA LYS A 280 18.41 18.80 -3.15
C LYS A 280 17.79 19.87 -4.06
N SER A 281 18.14 19.87 -5.35
CA SER A 281 17.78 20.88 -6.32
C SER A 281 16.31 20.90 -6.75
N LEU A 282 15.51 19.86 -6.46
CA LEU A 282 14.13 19.81 -6.94
C LEU A 282 13.18 19.10 -5.96
N SER A 283 12.34 19.89 -5.30
CA SER A 283 11.30 19.41 -4.38
C SER A 283 10.10 18.85 -5.15
N SER A 284 9.56 17.72 -4.69
CA SER A 284 8.27 17.22 -5.19
C SER A 284 7.14 18.21 -4.93
N VAL A 285 7.23 19.01 -3.86
CA VAL A 285 6.21 20.01 -3.50
C VAL A 285 6.15 21.12 -4.55
N ASP A 286 7.30 21.62 -4.99
CA ASP A 286 7.36 22.68 -6.01
C ASP A 286 6.76 22.21 -7.34
N ILE A 287 7.05 20.97 -7.75
CA ILE A 287 6.48 20.37 -8.97
C ILE A 287 4.97 20.21 -8.85
N VAL A 288 4.48 19.76 -7.68
CA VAL A 288 3.03 19.60 -7.46
C VAL A 288 2.31 20.95 -7.50
N ARG A 289 2.89 21.98 -6.88
CA ARG A 289 2.34 23.35 -6.92
C ARG A 289 2.26 23.87 -8.36
N ASP A 290 3.31 23.64 -9.13
CA ASP A 290 3.41 24.05 -10.53
C ASP A 290 2.34 23.38 -11.41
N LEU A 291 2.22 22.05 -11.35
CA LEU A 291 1.23 21.28 -12.11
C LEU A 291 -0.23 21.62 -11.77
N ARG A 292 -0.49 22.24 -10.61
CA ARG A 292 -1.83 22.71 -10.23
C ARG A 292 -2.23 24.01 -10.93
N GLY A 293 -1.27 24.88 -11.27
CA GLY A 293 -1.55 26.20 -11.85
C GLY A 293 -1.99 26.17 -13.32
N ASP A 294 -1.55 25.17 -14.08
CA ASP A 294 -1.55 25.24 -15.56
C ASP A 294 -2.74 24.55 -16.24
N GLY A 295 -3.91 24.44 -15.59
CA GLY A 295 -5.13 23.89 -16.22
C GLY A 295 -5.14 22.36 -16.45
N TYR A 296 -3.98 21.68 -16.39
CA TYR A 296 -3.85 20.22 -16.49
C TYR A 296 -4.37 19.45 -15.27
N TRP A 297 -4.73 20.18 -14.21
CA TRP A 297 -5.11 19.61 -12.93
C TRP A 297 -6.28 18.62 -13.05
N ALA A 298 -7.26 18.90 -13.90
CA ALA A 298 -8.41 18.02 -14.13
C ALA A 298 -7.99 16.66 -14.72
N ASP A 299 -7.04 16.65 -15.65
CA ASP A 299 -6.55 15.43 -16.29
C ASP A 299 -5.69 14.61 -15.34
N ILE A 300 -4.84 15.26 -14.54
CA ILE A 300 -4.06 14.59 -13.48
C ILE A 300 -5.00 13.94 -12.46
N ARG A 301 -6.03 14.67 -11.99
CA ARG A 301 -7.03 14.12 -11.06
C ARG A 301 -7.75 12.92 -11.66
N ARG A 302 -8.14 12.98 -12.93
CA ARG A 302 -8.79 11.87 -13.63
C ARG A 302 -7.85 10.67 -13.77
N PHE A 303 -6.60 10.91 -14.15
CA PHE A 303 -5.58 9.86 -14.29
C PHE A 303 -5.30 9.14 -12.97
N LEU A 304 -5.25 9.88 -11.85
CA LEU A 304 -4.96 9.35 -10.52
C LEU A 304 -6.21 8.99 -9.71
N LEU A 305 -7.41 9.07 -10.28
CA LEU A 305 -8.69 8.97 -9.55
C LEU A 305 -8.75 7.78 -8.59
N PHE A 306 -8.48 6.57 -9.08
CA PHE A 306 -8.58 5.36 -8.27
C PHE A 306 -7.50 5.26 -7.20
N GLU A 307 -6.32 5.82 -7.45
CA GLU A 307 -5.22 5.82 -6.49
C GLU A 307 -5.42 6.85 -5.40
N ASN A 308 -5.96 8.01 -5.76
CA ASN A 308 -6.42 9.01 -4.80
C ASN A 308 -7.51 8.42 -3.91
N ALA A 309 -8.45 7.65 -4.48
CA ALA A 309 -9.47 6.98 -3.71
C ALA A 309 -8.90 5.94 -2.72
N PHE A 310 -7.95 5.13 -3.17
CA PHE A 310 -7.23 4.19 -2.30
C PHE A 310 -6.42 4.91 -1.21
N TYR A 311 -5.71 5.98 -1.57
CA TYR A 311 -4.91 6.77 -0.65
C TYR A 311 -5.76 7.43 0.43
N ALA A 312 -6.96 7.94 0.10
CA ALA A 312 -7.92 8.45 1.07
C ALA A 312 -8.26 7.41 2.16
N ALA A 313 -8.55 6.19 1.73
CA ALA A 313 -8.86 5.09 2.65
C ALA A 313 -7.64 4.72 3.51
N ALA A 314 -6.45 4.71 2.91
CA ALA A 314 -5.20 4.47 3.62
C ALA A 314 -4.89 5.56 4.67
N LEU A 315 -5.18 6.83 4.37
CA LEU A 315 -5.08 7.94 5.32
C LEU A 315 -6.06 7.77 6.49
N ALA A 316 -7.29 7.36 6.20
CA ALA A 316 -8.28 7.09 7.25
C ALA A 316 -7.82 5.95 8.18
N ARG A 317 -7.28 4.86 7.62
CA ARG A 317 -6.67 3.77 8.39
C ARG A 317 -5.48 4.24 9.23
N HIS A 318 -4.60 5.06 8.66
CA HIS A 318 -3.47 5.65 9.38
C HIS A 318 -3.92 6.51 10.57
N ALA A 319 -4.93 7.37 10.36
CA ALA A 319 -5.48 8.21 11.41
C ALA A 319 -6.19 7.41 12.50
N LEU A 320 -6.92 6.36 12.12
CA LEU A 320 -7.57 5.43 13.05
C LEU A 320 -6.53 4.70 13.92
N ALA A 321 -5.49 4.13 13.29
CA ALA A 321 -4.39 3.49 14.00
C ALA A 321 -3.72 4.48 14.96
N CYS A 322 -3.42 5.71 14.52
CA CYS A 322 -2.87 6.76 15.37
C CYS A 322 -3.74 7.01 16.61
N LYS A 323 -5.06 7.20 16.43
CA LYS A 323 -6.00 7.42 17.53
C LYS A 323 -6.00 6.27 18.53
N HIS A 324 -6.09 5.03 18.05
CA HIS A 324 -6.29 3.88 18.94
C HIS A 324 -5.00 3.33 19.55
N VAL A 325 -3.89 3.40 18.83
CA VAL A 325 -2.60 2.86 19.27
C VAL A 325 -1.83 3.86 20.10
N LEU A 326 -1.82 5.13 19.67
CA LEU A 326 -1.02 6.17 20.30
C LEU A 326 -1.82 7.03 21.28
N GLY A 327 -3.16 6.95 21.26
CA GLY A 327 -4.02 7.73 22.16
C GLY A 327 -3.73 9.23 22.07
N ASP A 328 -3.29 9.82 23.18
CA ASP A 328 -2.98 11.25 23.29
C ASP A 328 -1.63 11.64 22.67
N ASP A 329 -0.76 10.67 22.41
CA ASP A 329 0.49 10.86 21.67
C ASP A 329 0.28 10.91 20.15
N CYS A 330 -0.96 10.72 19.69
CA CYS A 330 -1.31 10.83 18.28
C CYS A 330 -1.09 12.27 17.75
N ARG A 331 0.07 12.51 17.15
CA ARG A 331 0.49 13.83 16.62
C ARG A 331 -0.40 14.39 15.53
N LEU A 332 -1.19 13.55 14.84
CA LEU A 332 -2.15 14.00 13.84
C LEU A 332 -3.17 14.98 14.42
N ARG A 333 -3.57 14.79 15.69
CA ARG A 333 -4.46 15.73 16.39
C ARG A 333 -3.87 17.13 16.47
N ARG A 334 -2.55 17.24 16.63
CA ARG A 334 -1.83 18.52 16.80
C ARG A 334 -1.50 19.23 15.49
N GLN A 335 -1.58 18.53 14.36
CA GLN A 335 -1.25 19.04 13.02
C GLN A 335 -2.49 19.33 12.16
N GLY A 336 -3.66 19.51 12.77
CA GLY A 336 -4.93 19.76 12.07
C GLY A 336 -5.62 18.50 11.51
N GLY A 337 -5.26 17.32 12.02
CA GLY A 337 -6.02 16.09 11.83
C GLY A 337 -5.98 15.48 10.43
N LEU A 338 -6.92 14.57 10.20
CA LEU A 338 -7.13 13.94 8.89
C LEU A 338 -7.47 14.98 7.81
N GLY A 339 -8.10 16.09 8.17
CA GLY A 339 -8.42 17.20 7.27
C GLY A 339 -7.18 17.84 6.65
N VAL A 340 -6.12 18.07 7.42
CA VAL A 340 -4.85 18.57 6.86
C VAL A 340 -4.16 17.54 5.98
N LEU A 341 -4.17 16.26 6.36
CA LEU A 341 -3.65 15.20 5.50
C LEU A 341 -4.45 15.05 4.20
N LEU A 342 -5.77 15.17 4.26
CA LEU A 342 -6.65 15.11 3.10
C LEU A 342 -6.46 16.35 2.20
N ASN A 343 -6.39 17.55 2.77
CA ASN A 343 -6.08 18.78 2.05
C ASN A 343 -4.68 18.74 1.41
N ALA A 344 -3.70 18.15 2.09
CA ALA A 344 -2.37 17.89 1.53
C ALA A 344 -2.39 16.82 0.43
N SER A 345 -3.34 15.88 0.48
CA SER A 345 -3.41 14.70 -0.40
C SER A 345 -3.98 14.91 -1.80
N LEU A 346 -4.12 16.15 -2.30
CA LEU A 346 -4.73 16.46 -3.61
C LEU A 346 -6.21 16.05 -3.77
N LEU A 347 -6.80 15.42 -2.75
CA LEU A 347 -8.24 15.26 -2.60
C LEU A 347 -8.80 16.60 -2.16
N ALA A 348 -9.01 17.50 -3.12
CA ALA A 348 -9.70 18.76 -2.86
C ALA A 348 -11.08 18.51 -2.20
N PRO A 349 -11.55 19.43 -1.35
CA PRO A 349 -12.74 19.28 -0.52
C PRO A 349 -13.98 18.85 -1.28
N ASP A 350 -14.18 19.21 -2.55
CA ASP A 350 -15.42 18.90 -3.31
C ASP A 350 -15.75 17.39 -3.48
N LEU A 351 -14.85 16.48 -3.14
CA LEU A 351 -15.12 15.03 -3.10
C LEU A 351 -15.65 14.55 -1.73
N LEU A 352 -15.63 15.42 -0.73
CA LEU A 352 -16.24 15.25 0.58
C LEU A 352 -17.30 16.36 0.70
N PRO A 353 -18.55 16.06 1.06
CA PRO A 353 -19.58 17.10 1.12
C PRO A 353 -19.08 18.29 1.95
N SER A 354 -19.09 19.48 1.35
CA SER A 354 -18.53 20.74 1.87
C SER A 354 -19.29 21.30 3.08
N GLY A 355 -20.12 20.48 3.72
CA GLY A 355 -20.81 20.80 4.98
C GLY A 355 -20.22 19.95 6.09
N ASP A 356 -19.54 20.60 7.03
CA ASP A 356 -19.36 20.17 8.41
C ASP A 356 -18.92 18.72 8.65
N ILE A 357 -17.81 18.31 8.01
CA ILE A 357 -16.97 17.28 8.62
C ILE A 357 -16.03 17.99 9.59
N ASP A 358 -16.57 18.44 10.72
CA ASP A 358 -15.74 18.54 11.92
C ASP A 358 -15.35 17.11 12.29
N ALA A 359 -14.23 16.64 11.71
CA ALA A 359 -13.71 15.31 11.91
C ALA A 359 -13.35 15.05 13.39
N ALA A 360 -13.29 16.09 14.23
CA ALA A 360 -13.19 15.95 15.68
C ALA A 360 -14.55 15.64 16.32
N SER A 361 -15.66 16.22 15.82
CA SER A 361 -17.03 15.93 16.25
C SER A 361 -17.46 14.49 15.93
N LEU A 362 -17.25 14.00 14.70
CA LEU A 362 -17.54 12.61 14.30
C LEU A 362 -16.76 11.54 15.07
N VAL A 363 -15.65 11.94 15.70
CA VAL A 363 -14.75 11.08 16.48
C VAL A 363 -15.11 11.07 17.97
N ASN A 364 -15.91 12.06 18.42
CA ASN A 364 -16.29 12.28 19.81
C ASN A 364 -17.80 12.14 20.07
N SER A 365 -18.66 12.25 19.06
CA SER A 365 -20.10 11.95 19.17
C SER A 365 -20.43 10.66 18.42
N GLN A 366 -20.83 9.62 19.14
CA GLN A 366 -22.13 8.94 18.97
C GLN A 366 -22.13 7.59 19.73
N PRO A 367 -23.07 7.39 20.67
CA PRO A 367 -23.59 6.09 21.04
C PRO A 367 -24.72 5.66 20.08
N GLU A 368 -25.00 4.35 20.13
CA GLU A 368 -26.08 3.58 19.48
C GLU A 368 -25.96 3.20 17.98
N LYS A 369 -26.20 1.90 17.75
CA LYS A 369 -25.96 1.12 16.54
C LYS A 369 -26.72 1.69 15.31
N PRO A 370 -26.05 1.89 14.16
CA PRO A 370 -26.76 2.11 12.90
C PRO A 370 -27.07 0.78 12.21
N ARG A 371 -28.33 0.63 11.77
CA ARG A 371 -28.76 -0.46 10.88
C ARG A 371 -28.22 -0.20 9.46
N VAL A 372 -27.61 -1.22 8.86
CA VAL A 372 -27.13 -1.18 7.46
C VAL A 372 -28.33 -0.97 6.53
N SER A 373 -28.28 0.06 5.68
CA SER A 373 -29.32 0.27 4.66
C SER A 373 -29.25 -0.84 3.59
N PRO A 374 -30.34 -1.62 3.39
CA PRO A 374 -30.42 -2.66 2.36
C PRO A 374 -30.10 -2.15 0.93
N VAL A 375 -30.32 -0.85 0.70
CA VAL A 375 -30.16 -0.18 -0.60
C VAL A 375 -28.68 -0.09 -1.04
N ALA A 376 -27.75 0.08 -0.09
CA ALA A 376 -26.33 0.20 -0.38
C ALA A 376 -25.71 -1.15 -0.80
N VAL A 377 -26.15 -2.24 -0.16
CA VAL A 377 -25.73 -3.61 -0.52
C VAL A 377 -26.28 -3.98 -1.89
N ALA A 378 -27.56 -3.70 -2.16
CA ALA A 378 -28.18 -3.95 -3.47
C ALA A 378 -27.46 -3.20 -4.61
N SER A 379 -27.01 -1.97 -4.38
CA SER A 379 -26.32 -1.15 -5.39
C SER A 379 -24.93 -1.69 -5.75
N ALA A 380 -24.14 -2.15 -4.78
CA ALA A 380 -22.82 -2.75 -5.04
C ALA A 380 -22.95 -4.07 -5.81
N HIS A 381 -23.94 -4.90 -5.46
CA HIS A 381 -24.23 -6.13 -6.19
C HIS A 381 -24.71 -5.87 -7.62
N ALA A 382 -25.50 -4.81 -7.86
CA ALA A 382 -25.94 -4.42 -9.19
C ALA A 382 -24.77 -3.97 -10.09
N VAL A 383 -23.83 -3.19 -9.56
CA VAL A 383 -22.63 -2.77 -10.30
C VAL A 383 -21.75 -3.98 -10.66
N LEU A 384 -21.58 -4.92 -9.73
CA LEU A 384 -20.82 -6.14 -9.97
C LEU A 384 -21.50 -7.06 -11.01
N ALA A 385 -22.83 -7.16 -10.96
CA ALA A 385 -23.62 -7.94 -11.90
C ALA A 385 -23.54 -7.37 -13.32
N GLU A 386 -23.61 -6.04 -13.47
CA GLU A 386 -23.49 -5.37 -14.76
C GLU A 386 -22.07 -5.51 -15.34
N ALA A 387 -21.03 -5.39 -14.51
CA ALA A 387 -19.65 -5.65 -14.94
C ALA A 387 -19.46 -7.09 -15.45
N LYS A 388 -20.06 -8.08 -14.76
CA LYS A 388 -20.06 -9.49 -15.20
C LYS A 388 -20.81 -9.68 -16.52
N ARG A 389 -21.97 -9.04 -16.71
CA ARG A 389 -22.74 -9.07 -17.97
C ARG A 389 -21.94 -8.50 -19.14
N GLN A 390 -21.32 -7.35 -18.96
CA GLN A 390 -20.51 -6.72 -20.01
C GLN A 390 -19.30 -7.57 -20.42
N ARG A 391 -18.67 -8.25 -19.45
CA ARG A 391 -17.59 -9.20 -19.74
C ARG A 391 -18.07 -10.40 -20.56
N ALA A 392 -19.22 -10.98 -20.19
CA ALA A 392 -19.84 -12.07 -20.95
C ALA A 392 -20.18 -11.68 -22.39
N VAL A 393 -20.70 -10.46 -22.60
CA VAL A 393 -20.99 -9.92 -23.95
C VAL A 393 -19.70 -9.82 -24.79
N ARG A 394 -18.63 -9.26 -24.23
CA ARG A 394 -17.33 -9.13 -24.92
C ARG A 394 -16.73 -10.50 -25.27
N ASP A 395 -16.83 -11.47 -24.37
CA ASP A 395 -16.36 -12.83 -24.63
C ASP A 395 -17.17 -13.53 -25.72
N LYS A 396 -18.50 -13.33 -25.75
CA LYS A 396 -19.37 -13.83 -26.83
C LYS A 396 -19.01 -13.19 -28.18
N GLN A 397 -18.82 -11.88 -28.24
CA GLN A 397 -18.38 -11.18 -29.45
C GLN A 397 -17.02 -11.68 -29.95
N ARG A 398 -16.07 -11.93 -29.04
CA ARG A 398 -14.75 -12.47 -29.37
C ARG A 398 -14.83 -13.89 -29.94
N LYS A 399 -15.68 -14.76 -29.37
CA LYS A 399 -15.95 -16.10 -29.91
C LYS A 399 -16.57 -16.03 -31.31
N ASN A 400 -17.53 -15.13 -31.54
CA ASN A 400 -18.16 -14.95 -32.85
C ASN A 400 -17.17 -14.45 -33.91
N ARG A 401 -16.29 -13.51 -33.58
CA ARG A 401 -15.23 -13.06 -34.50
C ARG A 401 -14.26 -14.18 -34.88
N LYS A 402 -13.90 -15.05 -33.92
CA LYS A 402 -13.06 -16.23 -34.20
C LYS A 402 -13.75 -17.24 -35.11
N LYS A 403 -15.06 -17.49 -34.91
CA LYS A 403 -15.85 -18.35 -35.81
C LYS A 403 -15.92 -17.76 -37.23
N LYS A 404 -16.19 -16.46 -37.36
CA LYS A 404 -16.27 -15.79 -38.68
C LYS A 404 -14.93 -15.85 -39.43
N LYS A 405 -13.79 -15.74 -38.73
CA LYS A 405 -12.46 -15.92 -39.34
C LYS A 405 -12.16 -17.35 -39.80
N LYS A 406 -12.77 -18.38 -39.21
CA LYS A 406 -12.64 -19.78 -39.64
C LYS A 406 -13.54 -20.15 -40.82
N LEU A 407 -14.54 -19.32 -41.12
CA LEU A 407 -15.54 -19.54 -42.17
C LEU A 407 -15.27 -18.70 -43.43
N LEU A 408 -14.21 -17.90 -43.45
CA LEU A 408 -13.75 -17.26 -44.68
C LEU A 408 -13.00 -18.34 -45.49
N PRO A 409 -13.45 -18.66 -46.72
CA PRO A 409 -12.78 -19.63 -47.57
C PRO A 409 -11.37 -19.13 -47.91
N VAL A 410 -10.41 -20.07 -47.93
CA VAL A 410 -9.08 -19.85 -48.50
C VAL A 410 -9.27 -19.83 -50.02
N THR A 411 -9.70 -18.70 -50.54
CA THR A 411 -9.75 -18.44 -51.99
C THR A 411 -8.91 -17.21 -52.24
N GLU A 412 -7.61 -17.43 -52.42
CA GLU A 412 -6.64 -16.62 -53.18
C GLU A 412 -5.22 -17.15 -52.90
N GLN A 413 -4.90 -18.26 -53.55
CA GLN A 413 -3.54 -18.60 -54.00
C GLN A 413 -3.69 -19.37 -55.31
N LEU A 414 -3.97 -18.62 -56.38
CA LEU A 414 -3.60 -18.94 -57.75
C LEU A 414 -3.29 -17.61 -58.45
#